data_AF-A0A1X2D9L4-F1
#
_entry.id   AF-A0A1X2D9L4-F1
#
_cell.length_a   1.000
_cell.length_b   1.000
_cell.length_c   1.000
_cell.angle_alpha   90.00
_cell.angle_beta   90.00
_cell.angle_gamma   90.00
#
_symmetry.space_group_name_H-M   'P 1'
#
loop_
_entity.id
_entity.type
_entity.pdbx_description
1 polymer ?
#
loop_
_entity_poly.entity_id
_entity_poly.type
_entity_poly.pdbx_seq_one_letter_code
_entity_poly.pdbx_strand_id
1 'polypeptide(L)' 'MGERDAAQAVALVRALCELIDEMTRQLAWLEHRGCRPEADALRRDINEAQGHINQLQRRYLRDGEQAPARRLAQQAR' A
#
# COMPACT_ATOMS: atom_id res chain seq x y z
N MET A 1 1.63 -14.23 15.04
CA MET A 1 1.34 -13.13 14.12
C MET A 1 1.87 -13.56 12.76
N GLY A 2 1.04 -14.14 11.87
CA GLY A 2 1.56 -14.97 10.77
C GLY A 2 0.81 -14.86 9.45
N GLU A 3 -0.50 -15.07 9.43
CA GLU A 3 -1.29 -15.06 8.18
C GLU A 3 -2.47 -14.09 8.21
N ARG A 4 -3.19 -13.99 9.35
CA ARG A 4 -4.29 -13.02 9.51
C ARG A 4 -3.82 -11.57 9.38
N ASP A 5 -2.68 -11.26 9.99
CA ASP A 5 -2.08 -9.92 9.92
C ASP A 5 -1.63 -9.57 8.48
N ALA A 6 -1.15 -10.57 7.73
CA ALA A 6 -0.77 -10.42 6.32
C ALA A 6 -2.00 -10.23 5.43
N ALA A 7 -3.06 -11.02 5.62
CA ALA A 7 -4.32 -10.86 4.89
C ALA A 7 -4.97 -9.49 5.16
N GLN A 8 -4.93 -9.04 6.41
CA GLN A 8 -5.39 -7.70 6.79
C GLN A 8 -4.52 -6.60 6.15
N ALA A 9 -3.19 -6.78 6.10
CA ALA A 9 -2.30 -5.85 5.41
C ALA A 9 -2.58 -5.79 3.90
N VAL A 10 -2.88 -6.91 3.24
CA VAL A 10 -3.30 -6.93 1.83
C VAL A 10 -4.58 -6.12 1.63
N ALA A 11 -5.60 -6.36 2.47
CA ALA A 11 -6.87 -5.65 2.37
C ALA A 11 -6.68 -4.13 2.57
N LEU A 12 -5.86 -3.74 3.55
CA LEU A 12 -5.54 -2.35 3.81
C LEU A 12 -4.77 -1.71 2.65
N VAL A 13 -3.78 -2.40 2.07
CA VAL A 13 -3.04 -1.91 0.90
C VAL A 13 -3.99 -1.69 -0.28
N ARG A 14 -4.93 -2.60 -0.54
CA ARG A 14 -5.92 -2.43 -1.61
C ARG A 14 -6.80 -1.20 -1.39
N ALA A 15 -7.35 -1.03 -0.19
CA ALA A 15 -8.18 0.12 0.15
C ALA A 15 -7.40 1.45 0.02
N LEU A 16 -6.13 1.47 0.42
CA LEU A 16 -5.28 2.65 0.28
C LEU A 16 -4.97 2.96 -1.20
N CYS A 17 -4.77 1.95 -2.04
CA CYS A 17 -4.62 2.15 -3.49
C CYS A 17 -5.87 2.78 -4.11
N GLU A 18 -7.06 2.26 -3.79
CA GLU A 18 -8.33 2.83 -4.28
C GLU A 18 -8.51 4.30 -3.85
N LEU A 19 -8.14 4.62 -2.62
CA LEU A 19 -8.15 5.99 -2.11
C LEU A 19 -7.16 6.89 -2.86
N ILE A 20 -5.93 6.42 -3.12
CA ILE A 20 -4.92 7.18 -3.88
C ILE A 20 -5.38 7.45 -5.30
N ASP A 21 -6.03 6.50 -5.96
CA ASP A 21 -6.56 6.69 -7.31
C ASP A 21 -7.62 7.80 -7.32
N GLU A 22 -8.49 7.85 -6.32
CA GLU A 22 -9.48 8.91 -6.16
C GLU A 22 -8.83 10.27 -5.87
N MET A 23 -7.88 10.33 -4.94
CA MET A 23 -7.13 11.55 -4.64
C MET A 23 -6.34 12.05 -5.85
N THR A 24 -5.82 11.15 -6.67
CA THR A 24 -5.10 11.50 -7.90
C THR A 24 -6.02 12.13 -8.95
N ARG A 25 -7.25 11.61 -9.10
CA ARG A 25 -8.28 12.24 -9.93
C ARG A 25 -8.64 13.64 -9.43
N GLN A 26 -8.80 13.79 -8.12
CA GLN A 26 -9.09 15.09 -7.49
C GLN A 26 -7.93 16.07 -7.66
N LEU A 27 -6.68 15.60 -7.55
CA LEU A 27 -5.48 16.41 -7.77
C LEU A 27 -5.45 16.96 -9.19
N ALA A 28 -5.66 16.12 -10.20
CA ALA A 28 -5.70 16.55 -11.59
C ALA A 28 -6.78 17.62 -11.83
N TRP A 29 -7.94 17.49 -11.17
CA TRP A 29 -9.01 18.48 -11.24
C TRP A 29 -8.64 19.80 -10.55
N LEU A 30 -7.98 19.77 -9.39
CA LEU A 30 -7.50 20.96 -8.68
C LEU A 30 -6.42 21.69 -9.47
N GLU A 31 -5.47 20.95 -10.05
CA GLU A 31 -4.42 21.49 -10.92
C GLU A 31 -5.02 22.18 -12.15
N HIS A 32 -6.02 21.55 -12.78
CA HIS A 32 -6.73 22.15 -13.92
C HIS A 32 -7.46 23.45 -13.56
N ARG A 33 -8.01 23.54 -12.35
CA ARG A 33 -8.68 24.76 -11.86
C ARG A 33 -7.71 25.86 -11.39
N GLY A 34 -6.42 25.56 -11.27
CA GLY A 34 -5.43 26.50 -10.74
C GLY A 34 -5.48 26.66 -9.21
N CYS A 35 -6.14 25.74 -8.50
CA CYS A 35 -6.22 25.71 -7.04
C CYS A 35 -4.90 25.16 -6.45
N ARG A 36 -3.82 25.93 -6.59
CA ARG A 36 -2.46 25.53 -6.18
C ARG A 36 -2.32 25.12 -4.71
N PRO A 37 -2.83 25.86 -3.70
CA PRO A 37 -2.61 25.48 -2.31
C PRO A 37 -3.32 24.16 -1.95
N GLU A 38 -4.53 23.94 -2.46
CA GLU A 38 -5.27 22.68 -2.28
C GLU A 38 -4.59 21.52 -3.00
N ALA A 39 -4.09 21.75 -4.23
CA ALA A 39 -3.34 20.75 -4.97
C ALA A 39 -2.04 20.34 -4.25
N ASP A 40 -1.31 21.31 -3.68
CA ASP A 40 -0.09 21.03 -2.93
C ASP A 40 -0.35 20.29 -1.62
N ALA A 41 -1.45 20.60 -0.92
CA ALA A 41 -1.88 19.85 0.25
C ALA A 41 -2.22 18.40 -0.13
N LEU A 42 -3.07 18.21 -1.15
CA LEU A 42 -3.48 16.89 -1.59
C LEU A 42 -2.32 16.04 -2.09
N ARG A 43 -1.33 16.66 -2.74
CA ARG A 43 -0.09 15.97 -3.16
C ARG A 43 0.74 15.47 -1.97
N ARG A 44 0.76 16.19 -0.85
CA ARG A 44 1.42 15.71 0.38
C ARG A 44 0.69 14.51 0.95
N ASP A 45 -0.64 14.56 1.00
CA ASP A 45 -1.46 13.47 1.51
C ASP A 45 -1.29 12.18 0.67
N ILE A 46 -1.23 12.33 -0.66
CA ILE A 46 -0.92 11.20 -1.57
C ILE A 46 0.46 10.60 -1.25
N ASN A 47 1.48 11.43 -1.08
CA ASN A 47 2.84 10.97 -0.78
C ASN A 47 2.91 10.25 0.58
N GLU A 48 2.17 10.73 1.58
CA GLU A 48 2.08 10.09 2.90
C GLU A 48 1.41 8.70 2.80
N ALA A 49 0.28 8.61 2.10
CA ALA A 49 -0.41 7.35 1.86
C ALA A 49 0.47 6.33 1.12
N GLN A 50 1.22 6.78 0.10
CA GLN A 50 2.20 5.93 -0.59
C GLN A 50 3.31 5.45 0.37
N GLY A 51 3.78 6.31 1.28
CA GLY A 51 4.72 5.95 2.33
C GLY A 51 4.21 4.80 3.21
N HIS A 52 2.95 4.88 3.64
CA HIS A 52 2.30 3.84 4.44
C HIS A 52 2.15 2.52 3.67
N ILE A 53 1.73 2.57 2.41
CA ILE A 53 1.65 1.37 1.55
C ILE A 53 3.02 0.70 1.44
N ASN A 54 4.07 1.47 1.14
CA ASN A 54 5.42 0.94 1.02
C ASN A 54 5.88 0.27 2.32
N GLN A 55 5.56 0.85 3.47
CA GLN A 55 5.87 0.27 4.78
C GLN A 55 5.12 -1.04 5.02
N LEU A 56 3.81 -1.07 4.73
CA LEU A 56 2.97 -2.27 4.88
C LEU A 56 3.45 -3.41 3.97
N GLN A 57 3.73 -3.09 2.70
CA GLN A 57 4.25 -4.05 1.74
C GLN A 57 5.59 -4.63 2.19
N ARG A 58 6.53 -3.78 2.63
CA ARG A 58 7.83 -4.25 3.14
C ARG A 58 7.72 -5.12 4.37
N ARG A 59 6.79 -4.80 5.28
CA ARG A 59 6.67 -5.49 6.58
C ARG A 59 5.88 -6.79 6.51
N TYR A 60 4.87 -6.87 5.65
CA TYR A 60 3.92 -7.99 5.66
C TYR A 60 3.87 -8.77 4.35
N LEU A 61 4.33 -8.20 3.23
CA LEU A 61 4.14 -8.78 1.90
C LEU A 61 5.46 -9.19 1.23
N ARG A 62 6.59 -8.56 1.58
CA ARG A 62 7.90 -8.86 0.98
C ARG A 62 8.50 -10.20 1.42
N ASP A 63 8.17 -10.68 2.63
CA ASP A 63 8.65 -11.97 3.15
C ASP A 63 7.72 -13.15 2.79
N GLY A 64 6.55 -12.88 2.20
CA GLY A 64 5.56 -13.89 1.81
C GLY A 64 5.95 -14.73 0.58
N GLU A 65 6.92 -14.28 -0.23
CA GLU A 65 7.42 -15.05 -1.36
C GLU A 65 8.50 -16.09 -0.98
N GLN A 66 9.04 -16.10 0.26
CA GLN A 66 10.12 -17.02 0.65
C GLN A 66 9.76 -18.11 1.68
N ALA A 67 8.55 -18.15 2.25
CA ALA A 67 8.18 -19.25 3.16
C ALA A 67 6.67 -19.55 3.10
N PRO A 68 6.27 -20.71 2.52
CA PRO A 68 6.49 -21.99 3.20
C PRO A 68 7.02 -23.15 2.34
N ALA A 69 7.65 -22.91 1.17
CA ALA A 69 8.21 -24.01 0.36
C ALA A 69 9.35 -24.78 1.05
N ARG A 70 10.00 -24.20 2.09
CA ARG A 70 11.10 -24.87 2.81
C ARG A 70 10.68 -25.78 3.97
N ARG A 71 9.42 -25.73 4.43
CA ARG A 71 9.00 -26.59 5.56
C ARG A 71 8.52 -27.98 5.15
N LEU A 72 8.07 -28.18 3.91
CA LEU A 72 7.67 -29.49 3.40
C LEU A 72 8.86 -30.35 2.93
N ALA A 73 10.04 -29.76 2.68
CA ALA A 73 11.23 -30.49 2.24
C ALA A 73 12.10 -31.04 3.39
N GLN A 74 11.78 -30.72 4.66
CA GLN A 74 12.57 -31.16 5.83
C GLN A 74 11.89 -32.24 6.68
N GLN A 75 10.66 -32.67 6.33
CA GLN A 75 9.99 -33.82 6.96
C GLN A 75 10.20 -35.14 6.21
N ALA A 76 11.00 -35.13 5.14
CA ALA A 76 11.35 -36.30 4.35
C ALA A 76 12.87 -36.51 4.33
N ARG A 77 13.49 -36.71 5.49
CA ARG A 77 14.78 -37.39 5.63
C ARG A 77 14.84 -38.14 6.96
#